data_AF-A0A7C5UC99-F1
#
_entry.id   AF-A0A7C5UC99-F1
#
_cell.length_a   1.000
_cell.length_b   1.000
_cell.length_c   1.000
_cell.angle_alpha   90.00
_cell.angle_beta   90.00
_cell.angle_gamma   90.00
#
_symmetry.space_group_name_H-M   'P 1'
#
loop_
_entity.id
_entity.type
_entity.pdbx_description
1 polymer ?
#
loop_
_entity_poly.entity_id
_entity_poly.type
_entity_poly.pdbx_seq_one_letter_code
_entity_poly.pdbx_strand_id
1 'polypeptide(L)'
;MADEVRRLYAADLPTQEQVEARRASAYGQKPNYIIIAGGGKVGYHLTKELLRENYEVLLIEKRLHRYQLLHDELGDVVYYGDACEIRTMVRIGMERADMVLAVTGDDEDNLVICQVAKEWFGVPRVIARVNTPRNERVFKLLGIDETISATTILFQMIKQEAMVRELVPIAQILEGGLEIVELEVLPNSSIVGKPVRELSVPQGCLFIALIRGSQASVVTGDTVFEVGDRILALAPPDAVYNLKNELLA
;
A
#
# COMPACT_ATOMS: atom_id res chain seq x y z
N MET A 1 -10.65 1.53 -31.04
CA MET A 1 -10.08 2.81 -30.55
C MET A 1 -8.60 2.66 -30.18
N ALA A 2 -8.21 1.79 -29.24
CA ALA A 2 -6.79 1.60 -28.87
C ALA A 2 -5.89 1.21 -30.06
N ASP A 3 -6.32 0.26 -30.90
CA ASP A 3 -5.56 -0.15 -32.09
C ASP A 3 -5.40 0.96 -33.14
N GLU A 4 -6.38 1.85 -33.24
CA GLU A 4 -6.38 2.95 -34.20
C GLU A 4 -5.41 4.05 -33.76
N VAL A 5 -5.40 4.36 -32.46
CA VAL A 5 -4.41 5.28 -31.87
C VAL A 5 -3.01 4.67 -31.95
N ARG A 6 -2.84 3.37 -31.71
CA ARG A 6 -1.53 2.70 -31.84
C ARG A 6 -1.00 2.74 -33.28
N ARG A 7 -1.87 2.59 -34.29
CA ARG A 7 -1.49 2.73 -35.71
C ARG A 7 -0.96 4.13 -36.05
N LEU A 8 -1.50 5.18 -35.44
CA LEU A 8 -1.04 6.55 -35.66
C LEU A 8 0.41 6.77 -35.23
N TYR A 9 0.89 6.01 -34.23
CA TYR A 9 2.23 6.11 -33.65
C TYR A 9 3.10 4.87 -33.93
N ALA A 10 2.70 4.01 -34.86
CA ALA A 10 3.34 2.71 -35.06
C ALA A 10 4.82 2.80 -35.45
N ALA A 11 5.25 3.89 -36.10
CA ALA A 11 6.65 4.12 -36.46
C ALA A 11 7.54 4.49 -35.26
N ASP A 12 6.94 5.04 -34.19
CA ASP A 12 7.65 5.57 -33.02
C ASP A 12 7.54 4.66 -31.79
N LEU A 13 6.66 3.64 -31.84
CA LEU A 13 6.44 2.70 -30.74
C LEU A 13 7.23 1.40 -30.94
N PRO A 14 7.69 0.76 -29.85
CA PRO A 14 8.31 -0.55 -29.95
C PRO A 14 7.31 -1.61 -30.44
N THR A 15 7.84 -2.61 -31.13
CA THR A 15 7.06 -3.78 -31.55
C THR A 15 6.61 -4.60 -30.35
N GLN A 16 5.57 -5.42 -30.51
CA GLN A 16 5.11 -6.28 -29.41
C GLN A 16 6.21 -7.25 -28.92
N GLU A 17 7.00 -7.80 -29.84
CA GLU A 17 8.14 -8.64 -29.51
C GLU A 17 9.18 -7.91 -28.65
N GLN A 18 9.47 -6.62 -28.95
CA GLN A 18 10.37 -5.80 -28.15
C GLN A 18 9.80 -5.50 -26.76
N VAL A 19 8.49 -5.24 -26.67
CA VAL A 19 7.79 -5.01 -25.40
C VAL A 19 7.87 -6.26 -24.51
N GLU A 20 7.58 -7.44 -25.06
CA GLU A 20 7.64 -8.71 -24.33
C GLU A 20 9.07 -9.05 -23.88
N ALA A 21 10.04 -8.91 -24.78
CA ALA A 21 11.45 -9.16 -24.48
C ALA A 21 11.97 -8.23 -23.37
N ARG A 22 11.60 -6.95 -23.40
CA ARG A 22 11.99 -5.98 -22.38
C ARG A 22 11.44 -6.38 -21.01
N ARG A 23 10.16 -6.71 -20.92
CA ARG A 23 9.51 -7.13 -19.67
C ARG A 23 10.14 -8.40 -19.08
N ALA A 24 10.49 -9.37 -19.92
CA ALA A 24 11.18 -10.58 -19.48
C ALA A 24 12.60 -10.28 -18.96
N SER A 25 13.36 -9.43 -19.65
CA SER A 25 14.75 -9.11 -19.30
C SER A 25 14.92 -8.33 -17.99
N ALA A 26 13.93 -7.52 -17.62
CA ALA A 26 13.99 -6.63 -16.47
C ALA A 26 13.55 -7.27 -15.14
N TYR A 27 13.07 -8.53 -15.18
CA TYR A 27 12.56 -9.20 -13.99
C TYR A 27 13.65 -9.36 -12.91
N GLY A 28 13.38 -8.87 -11.69
CA GLY A 28 14.29 -8.96 -10.55
C GLY A 28 15.47 -7.99 -10.55
N GLN A 29 15.55 -7.07 -11.51
CA GLN A 29 16.62 -6.06 -11.56
C GLN A 29 16.25 -4.80 -10.79
N LYS A 30 17.25 -4.14 -10.19
CA LYS A 30 17.07 -2.82 -9.59
C LYS A 30 16.81 -1.80 -10.71
N PRO A 31 15.74 -0.97 -10.62
CA PRO A 31 15.49 0.04 -11.64
C PRO A 31 16.61 1.07 -11.64
N ASN A 32 17.07 1.50 -12.82
CA ASN A 32 18.09 2.54 -12.94
C ASN A 32 17.49 3.86 -13.42
N TYR A 33 16.58 3.80 -14.40
CA TYR A 33 15.85 4.96 -14.92
C TYR A 33 14.37 4.93 -14.53
N ILE A 34 13.94 5.98 -13.81
CA ILE A 34 12.60 6.13 -13.24
C ILE A 34 11.94 7.38 -13.82
N ILE A 35 10.74 7.23 -14.37
CA ILE A 35 9.92 8.36 -14.81
C ILE A 35 8.81 8.60 -13.79
N ILE A 36 8.64 9.85 -13.37
CA ILE A 36 7.59 10.29 -12.48
C ILE A 36 6.64 11.19 -13.26
N ALA A 37 5.37 10.83 -13.32
CA ALA A 37 4.33 11.66 -13.92
C ALA A 37 3.54 12.41 -12.86
N GLY A 38 3.64 13.74 -12.87
CA GLY A 38 2.93 14.65 -11.96
C GLY A 38 3.87 15.34 -10.97
N GLY A 39 4.12 16.64 -11.18
CA GLY A 39 4.96 17.49 -10.34
C GLY A 39 4.29 18.04 -9.08
N GLY A 40 3.26 17.36 -8.57
CA GLY A 40 2.62 17.71 -7.29
C GLY A 40 3.55 17.56 -6.09
N LYS A 41 3.02 17.65 -4.87
CA LYS A 41 3.82 17.47 -3.64
C LYS A 41 4.54 16.12 -3.62
N VAL A 42 3.80 15.05 -3.95
CA VAL A 42 4.33 13.68 -3.95
C VAL A 42 5.45 13.54 -4.99
N GLY A 43 5.18 13.89 -6.27
CA GLY A 43 6.18 13.78 -7.33
C GLY A 43 7.44 14.59 -7.05
N TYR A 44 7.30 15.83 -6.58
CA TYR A 44 8.44 16.67 -6.20
C TYR A 44 9.33 16.02 -5.12
N HIS A 45 8.75 15.59 -4.00
CA HIS A 45 9.53 14.99 -2.92
C HIS A 45 10.15 13.66 -3.33
N LEU A 46 9.43 12.87 -4.15
CA LEU A 46 9.92 11.61 -4.66
C LEU A 46 11.08 11.79 -5.64
N THR A 47 11.00 12.75 -6.55
CA THR A 47 12.11 13.11 -7.45
C THR A 47 13.34 13.50 -6.64
N LYS A 48 13.18 14.37 -5.64
CA LYS A 48 14.30 14.83 -4.81
C LYS A 48 14.99 13.69 -4.06
N GLU A 49 14.22 12.75 -3.53
CA GLU A 49 14.77 11.63 -2.78
C GLU A 49 15.47 10.62 -3.69
N LEU A 50 14.86 10.27 -4.82
CA LEU A 50 15.47 9.35 -5.79
C LEU A 50 16.75 9.91 -6.41
N LEU A 51 16.82 11.22 -6.65
CA LEU A 51 18.07 11.87 -7.08
C LEU A 51 19.18 11.75 -6.03
N ARG A 52 18.85 11.86 -4.73
CA ARG A 52 19.83 11.67 -3.64
C ARG A 52 20.31 10.22 -3.55
N GLU A 53 19.45 9.27 -3.87
CA GLU A 53 19.78 7.85 -3.94
C GLU A 53 20.52 7.46 -5.24
N ASN A 54 20.89 8.44 -6.07
CA ASN A 54 21.61 8.30 -7.35
C ASN A 54 20.84 7.48 -8.41
N TYR A 55 19.51 7.54 -8.41
CA TYR A 55 18.74 7.07 -9.57
C TYR A 55 18.76 8.10 -10.69
N GLU A 56 18.66 7.63 -11.93
CA GLU A 56 18.33 8.50 -13.06
C GLU A 56 16.81 8.75 -13.04
N VAL A 57 16.40 10.02 -12.94
CA VAL A 57 14.99 10.39 -12.76
C VAL A 57 14.57 11.45 -13.76
N LEU A 58 13.38 11.28 -14.35
CA LEU A 58 12.71 12.31 -15.12
C LEU A 58 11.32 12.60 -14.53
N LEU A 59 11.04 13.87 -14.21
CA LEU A 59 9.75 14.34 -13.71
C LEU A 59 8.96 15.05 -14.82
N ILE A 60 7.75 14.59 -15.12
CA ILE A 60 6.86 15.22 -16.11
C ILE A 60 5.81 16.07 -15.40
N GLU A 61 5.64 17.33 -15.81
CA GLU A 61 4.59 18.22 -15.33
C GLU A 61 3.96 19.04 -16.46
N LYS A 62 2.62 19.01 -16.53
CA LYS A 62 1.84 19.65 -17.60
C LYS A 62 1.49 21.11 -17.35
N ARG A 63 1.49 21.58 -16.09
CA ARG A 63 1.14 22.97 -15.76
C ARG A 63 2.38 23.84 -15.80
N LEU A 64 2.41 24.79 -16.74
CA LEU A 64 3.55 25.67 -17.01
C LEU A 64 4.12 26.35 -15.75
N HIS A 65 3.25 26.98 -14.95
CA HIS A 65 3.67 27.62 -13.69
C HIS A 65 4.34 26.62 -12.73
N ARG A 66 3.80 25.41 -12.61
CA ARG A 66 4.35 24.41 -11.69
C ARG A 66 5.67 23.85 -12.24
N TYR A 67 5.74 23.61 -13.54
CA TYR A 67 6.96 23.22 -14.24
C TYR A 67 8.09 24.22 -14.01
N GLN A 68 7.84 25.53 -14.20
CA GLN A 68 8.86 26.58 -14.00
C GLN A 68 9.46 26.53 -12.59
N LEU A 69 8.61 26.47 -11.56
CA LEU A 69 9.06 26.35 -10.17
C LEU A 69 9.89 25.08 -9.91
N LEU A 70 9.48 23.96 -10.50
CA LEU A 70 10.19 22.69 -10.35
C LEU A 70 11.53 22.71 -11.09
N HIS A 71 11.55 23.25 -12.30
CA HIS A 71 12.75 23.37 -13.13
C HIS A 71 13.78 24.31 -12.49
N ASP A 72 13.34 25.43 -11.90
CA ASP A 72 14.23 26.33 -11.18
C ASP A 72 14.93 25.65 -9.99
N GLU A 73 14.27 24.67 -9.34
CA GLU A 73 14.84 23.95 -8.19
C GLU A 73 15.60 22.67 -8.58
N LEU A 74 15.07 21.90 -9.53
CA LEU A 74 15.54 20.54 -9.85
C LEU A 74 16.32 20.48 -11.17
N GLY A 75 16.27 21.52 -12.01
CA GLY A 75 16.96 21.61 -13.29
C GLY A 75 16.36 20.73 -14.40
N ASP A 76 17.23 20.24 -15.28
CA ASP A 76 16.89 19.53 -16.53
C ASP A 76 16.19 18.17 -16.31
N VAL A 77 16.12 17.69 -15.07
CA VAL A 77 15.35 16.48 -14.72
C VAL A 77 13.85 16.69 -14.85
N VAL A 78 13.38 17.94 -15.00
CA VAL A 78 11.96 18.27 -15.14
C VAL A 78 11.63 18.52 -16.61
N TYR A 79 10.64 17.80 -17.13
CA TYR A 79 10.12 17.93 -18.48
C TYR A 79 8.74 18.59 -18.49
N TYR A 80 8.57 19.62 -19.32
CA TYR A 80 7.27 20.23 -19.56
C TYR A 80 6.48 19.45 -20.60
N GLY A 81 5.39 18.80 -20.18
CA GLY A 81 4.53 18.04 -21.07
C GLY A 81 3.40 17.32 -20.35
N ASP A 82 2.45 16.81 -21.12
CA ASP A 82 1.38 15.95 -20.59
C ASP A 82 1.79 14.48 -20.67
N ALA A 83 1.86 13.82 -19.52
CA ALA A 83 2.18 12.40 -19.44
C ALA A 83 1.09 11.51 -20.05
N CYS A 84 -0.12 12.01 -20.29
CA CYS A 84 -1.17 11.29 -21.02
C CYS A 84 -0.98 11.33 -22.55
N GLU A 85 -0.09 12.19 -23.06
CA GLU A 85 0.18 12.29 -24.49
C GLU A 85 1.28 11.32 -24.94
N ILE A 86 0.94 10.43 -25.88
CA ILE A 86 1.89 9.48 -26.47
C ILE A 86 3.10 10.19 -27.10
N ARG A 87 2.89 11.36 -27.73
CA ARG A 87 4.00 12.16 -28.30
C ARG A 87 4.99 12.60 -27.24
N THR A 88 4.51 12.96 -26.05
CA THR A 88 5.37 13.29 -24.91
C THR A 88 6.14 12.06 -24.48
N MET A 89 5.47 10.91 -24.30
CA MET A 89 6.10 9.65 -23.92
C MET A 89 7.20 9.21 -24.92
N VAL A 90 6.96 9.33 -26.23
CA VAL A 90 7.97 9.06 -27.27
C VAL A 90 9.17 10.00 -27.14
N ARG A 91 8.92 11.32 -27.01
CA ARG A 91 10.00 12.32 -26.95
C ARG A 91 10.95 12.15 -25.76
N ILE A 92 10.44 11.64 -24.64
CA ILE A 92 11.24 11.43 -23.43
C ILE A 92 11.88 10.04 -23.35
N GLY A 93 11.67 9.20 -24.37
CA GLY A 93 12.16 7.81 -24.38
C GLY A 93 11.53 6.97 -23.27
N MET A 94 10.20 6.89 -23.21
CA MET A 94 9.48 6.08 -22.23
C MET A 94 9.91 4.61 -22.26
N GLU A 95 10.28 4.07 -23.42
CA GLU A 95 10.67 2.67 -23.63
C GLU A 95 11.92 2.22 -22.86
N ARG A 96 12.81 3.16 -22.50
CA ARG A 96 13.98 2.84 -21.70
C ARG A 96 13.71 2.86 -20.19
N ALA A 97 12.56 3.36 -19.74
CA ALA A 97 12.22 3.42 -18.33
C ALA A 97 12.11 2.02 -17.74
N ASP A 98 12.80 1.81 -16.61
CA ASP A 98 12.65 0.60 -15.82
C ASP A 98 11.39 0.67 -14.95
N MET A 99 10.97 1.90 -14.62
CA MET A 99 9.81 2.16 -13.79
C MET A 99 9.11 3.46 -14.15
N VAL A 100 7.77 3.44 -14.13
CA VAL A 100 6.93 4.65 -14.21
C VAL A 100 6.09 4.78 -12.94
N LEU A 101 6.13 5.96 -12.34
CA LEU A 101 5.39 6.35 -11.14
C LEU A 101 4.35 7.42 -11.53
N ALA A 102 3.09 7.03 -11.68
CA ALA A 102 2.01 7.96 -12.00
C ALA A 102 1.40 8.50 -10.69
N VAL A 103 1.74 9.74 -10.35
CA VAL A 103 1.43 10.38 -9.06
C VAL A 103 0.68 11.70 -9.24
N THR A 104 -0.08 11.81 -10.32
CA THR A 104 -0.93 12.97 -10.61
C THR A 104 -2.12 13.06 -9.65
N GLY A 105 -2.88 14.16 -9.75
CA GLY A 105 -4.09 14.37 -8.95
C GLY A 105 -5.31 13.58 -9.42
N ASP A 106 -5.26 13.01 -10.62
CA ASP A 106 -6.41 12.39 -11.29
C ASP A 106 -6.18 10.88 -11.47
N ASP A 107 -7.18 10.08 -11.07
CA ASP A 107 -7.07 8.61 -11.15
C ASP A 107 -7.11 8.15 -12.62
N GLU A 108 -7.92 8.79 -13.47
CA GLU A 108 -7.98 8.44 -14.89
C GLU A 108 -6.64 8.65 -15.59
N ASP A 109 -5.97 9.78 -15.31
CA ASP A 109 -4.64 10.08 -15.84
C ASP A 109 -3.64 9.01 -15.37
N ASN A 110 -3.61 8.71 -14.06
CA ASN A 110 -2.67 7.72 -13.52
C ASN A 110 -2.86 6.33 -14.12
N LEU A 111 -4.11 5.92 -14.34
CA LEU A 111 -4.43 4.67 -14.99
C LEU A 111 -3.94 4.65 -16.45
N VAL A 112 -4.26 5.69 -17.23
CA VAL A 112 -3.89 5.79 -18.65
C VAL A 112 -2.37 5.81 -18.81
N ILE A 113 -1.67 6.63 -18.02
CA ILE A 113 -0.20 6.73 -18.04
C ILE A 113 0.42 5.35 -17.82
N CYS A 114 0.01 4.64 -16.77
CA CYS A 114 0.57 3.33 -16.46
C CYS A 114 0.21 2.27 -17.51
N GLN A 115 -1.01 2.29 -18.05
CA GLN A 115 -1.43 1.38 -19.12
C GLN A 115 -0.59 1.55 -20.38
N VAL A 116 -0.47 2.79 -20.87
CA VAL A 116 0.26 3.07 -22.10
C VAL A 116 1.75 2.78 -21.91
N ALA A 117 2.34 3.20 -20.77
CA ALA A 117 3.73 2.89 -20.45
C ALA A 117 4.01 1.37 -20.49
N LYS A 118 3.11 0.57 -19.92
CA LYS A 118 3.29 -0.88 -19.83
C LYS A 118 3.03 -1.60 -21.16
N GLU A 119 1.89 -1.33 -21.78
CA GLU A 119 1.39 -2.10 -22.94
C GLU A 119 2.00 -1.63 -24.27
N TRP A 120 2.42 -0.37 -24.34
CA TRP A 120 2.90 0.22 -25.61
C TRP A 120 4.39 0.50 -25.59
N PHE A 121 4.97 0.82 -24.43
CA PHE A 121 6.41 1.08 -24.28
C PHE A 121 7.17 -0.06 -23.59
N GLY A 122 6.46 -1.05 -23.03
CA GLY A 122 7.10 -2.19 -22.38
C GLY A 122 7.80 -1.87 -21.08
N VAL A 123 7.40 -0.79 -20.41
CA VAL A 123 7.93 -0.44 -19.09
C VAL A 123 7.69 -1.61 -18.13
N PRO A 124 8.75 -2.19 -17.52
CA PRO A 124 8.65 -3.41 -16.73
C PRO A 124 7.77 -3.28 -15.48
N ARG A 125 7.78 -2.11 -14.84
CA ARG A 125 7.08 -1.88 -13.59
C ARG A 125 6.38 -0.53 -13.58
N VAL A 126 5.08 -0.53 -13.32
CA VAL A 126 4.29 0.69 -13.20
C VAL A 126 3.61 0.77 -11.82
N ILE A 127 3.73 1.92 -11.16
CA ILE A 127 3.07 2.18 -9.87
C ILE A 127 2.16 3.40 -10.03
N ALA A 128 0.90 3.24 -9.66
CA ALA A 128 -0.08 4.31 -9.73
C ALA A 128 -0.50 4.77 -8.33
N ARG A 129 -0.55 6.09 -8.13
CA ARG A 129 -1.30 6.68 -7.03
C ARG A 129 -2.79 6.56 -7.30
N VAL A 130 -3.54 6.09 -6.32
CA VAL A 130 -5.00 6.02 -6.38
C VAL A 130 -5.57 6.96 -5.31
N ASN A 131 -6.20 8.04 -5.75
CA ASN A 131 -6.81 9.04 -4.89
C ASN A 131 -8.16 8.56 -4.33
N THR A 132 -8.89 7.77 -5.11
CA THR A 132 -10.18 7.19 -4.70
C THR A 132 -10.00 5.70 -4.36
N PRO A 133 -9.96 5.29 -3.08
CA PRO A 133 -9.68 3.91 -2.66
C PRO A 133 -10.47 2.81 -3.39
N ARG A 134 -11.75 3.07 -3.71
CA ARG A 134 -12.60 2.10 -4.42
C ARG A 134 -12.07 1.71 -5.81
N ASN A 135 -11.24 2.57 -6.42
CA ASN A 135 -10.67 2.36 -7.75
C ASN A 135 -9.47 1.39 -7.71
N GLU A 136 -8.85 1.13 -6.55
CA GLU A 136 -7.65 0.28 -6.44
C GLU A 136 -7.88 -1.11 -7.07
N ARG A 137 -9.06 -1.69 -6.86
CA ARG A 137 -9.43 -2.97 -7.46
C ARG A 137 -9.45 -2.92 -9.00
N VAL A 138 -9.95 -1.83 -9.57
CA VAL A 138 -10.03 -1.67 -11.04
C VAL A 138 -8.64 -1.52 -11.63
N PHE A 139 -7.75 -0.76 -10.99
CA PHE A 139 -6.36 -0.60 -11.45
C PHE A 139 -5.63 -1.94 -11.50
N LYS A 140 -5.76 -2.76 -10.44
CA LYS A 140 -5.15 -4.10 -10.39
C LYS A 140 -5.73 -5.02 -11.46
N LEU A 141 -7.06 -5.01 -11.66
CA LEU A 141 -7.72 -5.80 -12.72
C LEU A 141 -7.27 -5.41 -14.14
N LEU A 142 -6.93 -4.14 -14.34
CA LEU A 142 -6.43 -3.65 -15.62
C LEU A 142 -4.93 -3.93 -15.80
N GLY A 143 -4.23 -4.49 -14.81
CA GLY A 143 -2.84 -4.92 -14.96
C GLY A 143 -1.79 -3.91 -14.48
N ILE A 144 -2.18 -2.93 -13.66
CA ILE A 144 -1.21 -2.07 -12.96
C ILE A 144 -0.49 -2.90 -11.89
N ASP A 145 0.85 -2.86 -11.87
CA ASP A 145 1.63 -3.71 -10.96
C ASP A 145 1.38 -3.35 -9.50
N GLU A 146 1.48 -2.07 -9.16
CA GLU A 146 1.24 -1.59 -7.79
C GLU A 146 0.38 -0.34 -7.73
N THR A 147 -0.43 -0.26 -6.67
CA THR A 147 -1.29 0.89 -6.38
C THR A 147 -1.00 1.41 -4.99
N ILE A 148 -0.96 2.74 -4.85
CA ILE A 148 -0.76 3.40 -3.56
C ILE A 148 -1.90 4.39 -3.33
N SER A 149 -2.75 4.09 -2.34
CA SER A 149 -3.77 5.01 -1.85
C SER A 149 -3.36 5.58 -0.49
N ALA A 150 -2.93 6.86 -0.49
CA ALA A 150 -2.61 7.57 0.74
C ALA A 150 -3.82 7.61 1.70
N THR A 151 -5.02 7.74 1.15
CA THR A 151 -6.29 7.72 1.91
C THR A 151 -6.48 6.37 2.60
N THR A 152 -6.26 5.25 1.89
CA THR A 152 -6.37 3.90 2.46
C THR A 152 -5.35 3.71 3.58
N ILE A 153 -4.09 4.07 3.34
CA ILE A 153 -2.99 3.93 4.32
C ILE A 153 -3.27 4.77 5.57
N LEU A 154 -3.60 6.06 5.42
CA LEU A 154 -3.89 6.95 6.54
C LEU A 154 -5.12 6.49 7.33
N PHE A 155 -6.17 6.03 6.64
CA PHE A 155 -7.35 5.49 7.30
C PHE A 155 -7.00 4.28 8.17
N GLN A 156 -6.16 3.35 7.70
CA GLN A 156 -5.74 2.19 8.50
C GLN A 156 -4.92 2.62 9.72
N MET A 157 -4.00 3.58 9.56
CA MET A 157 -3.21 4.12 10.68
C MET A 157 -4.07 4.82 11.73
N ILE A 158 -4.98 5.71 11.30
CA ILE A 158 -5.90 6.40 12.21
C ILE A 158 -6.84 5.41 12.87
N LYS A 159 -7.41 4.46 12.12
CA LYS A 159 -8.28 3.42 12.68
C LYS A 159 -7.53 2.58 13.72
N GLN A 160 -6.26 2.28 13.49
CA GLN A 160 -5.43 1.55 14.45
C GLN A 160 -5.23 2.34 15.74
N GLU A 161 -5.05 3.66 15.67
CA GLU A 161 -4.79 4.51 16.85
C GLU A 161 -6.08 4.97 17.56
N ALA A 162 -7.14 5.23 16.79
CA ALA A 162 -8.40 5.76 17.29
C ALA A 162 -9.30 4.66 17.88
N MET A 163 -9.11 3.40 17.49
CA MET A 163 -9.77 2.29 18.14
C MET A 163 -8.97 1.90 19.38
N VAL A 164 -9.55 2.13 20.57
CA VAL A 164 -9.18 1.35 21.76
C VAL A 164 -9.46 -0.09 21.40
N ARG A 165 -8.40 -0.89 21.30
CA ARG A 165 -8.47 -2.22 20.71
C ARG A 165 -8.88 -3.20 21.81
N GLU A 166 -10.17 -3.17 22.14
CA GLU A 166 -10.79 -4.15 23.07
C GLU A 166 -10.50 -5.58 22.60
N LEU A 167 -10.51 -5.81 21.28
CA LEU A 167 -10.17 -7.10 20.67
C LEU A 167 -9.57 -6.91 19.27
N VAL A 168 -8.43 -7.58 19.00
CA VAL A 168 -7.69 -7.54 17.73
C VAL A 168 -7.41 -8.96 17.23
N PRO A 169 -7.90 -9.35 16.05
CA PRO A 169 -7.45 -10.57 15.40
C PRO A 169 -5.98 -10.47 14.95
N ILE A 170 -5.15 -11.45 15.31
CA ILE A 170 -3.74 -11.53 14.93
C ILE A 170 -3.52 -12.54 13.80
N ALA A 171 -4.09 -13.75 13.94
CA ALA A 171 -3.88 -14.82 12.97
C ALA A 171 -5.01 -15.87 13.01
N GLN A 172 -5.28 -16.53 11.89
CA GLN A 172 -6.21 -17.65 11.80
C GLN A 172 -5.47 -18.97 11.59
N ILE A 173 -5.85 -19.99 12.34
CA ILE A 173 -5.33 -21.36 12.25
C ILE A 173 -6.35 -22.21 11.47
N LEU A 174 -6.09 -22.35 10.16
CA LEU A 174 -7.01 -22.96 9.21
C LEU A 174 -7.33 -24.43 9.54
N GLU A 175 -6.35 -25.22 9.96
CA GLU A 175 -6.52 -26.66 10.25
C GLU A 175 -7.14 -26.97 11.64
N GLY A 176 -7.61 -25.96 12.37
CA GLY A 176 -8.28 -26.14 13.66
C GLY A 176 -9.54 -25.31 13.85
N GLY A 177 -9.87 -24.43 12.90
CA GLY A 177 -10.98 -23.49 13.05
C GLY A 177 -10.81 -22.56 14.25
N LEU A 178 -9.58 -22.10 14.52
CA LEU A 178 -9.24 -21.25 15.65
C LEU A 178 -8.62 -19.93 15.17
N GLU A 179 -8.76 -18.90 15.98
CA GLU A 179 -8.22 -17.57 15.76
C GLU A 179 -7.42 -17.14 17.00
N ILE A 180 -6.25 -16.54 16.76
CA ILE A 180 -5.46 -15.88 17.78
C ILE A 180 -5.92 -14.43 17.83
N VAL A 181 -6.39 -14.00 18.98
CA VAL A 181 -6.85 -12.64 19.24
C VAL A 181 -6.07 -12.01 20.39
N GLU A 182 -5.95 -10.70 20.37
CA GLU A 182 -5.42 -9.91 21.48
C GLU A 182 -6.53 -9.07 22.10
N LEU A 183 -6.56 -8.98 23.42
CA LEU A 183 -7.56 -8.27 24.20
C LEU A 183 -6.87 -7.23 25.06
N GLU A 184 -7.49 -6.06 25.25
CA GLU A 184 -7.05 -5.08 26.23
C GLU A 184 -7.99 -5.11 27.44
N VAL A 185 -7.44 -5.22 28.64
CA VAL A 185 -8.21 -5.21 29.89
C VAL A 185 -8.60 -3.78 30.23
N LEU A 186 -9.89 -3.46 30.10
CA LEU A 186 -10.42 -2.13 30.35
C LEU A 186 -10.75 -1.91 31.84
N PRO A 187 -10.88 -0.65 32.30
CA PRO A 187 -11.23 -0.34 33.68
C PRO A 187 -12.51 -0.99 34.20
N ASN A 188 -13.48 -1.26 33.33
CA ASN A 188 -14.77 -1.84 33.68
C ASN A 188 -14.83 -3.36 33.47
N SER A 189 -13.74 -4.01 33.03
CA SER A 189 -13.75 -5.42 32.68
C SER A 189 -13.97 -6.32 33.89
N SER A 190 -14.92 -7.26 33.78
CA SER A 190 -15.31 -8.20 34.83
C SER A 190 -14.18 -9.11 35.36
N ILE A 191 -13.07 -9.21 34.61
CA ILE A 191 -11.89 -10.05 34.89
C ILE A 191 -10.84 -9.39 35.79
N VAL A 192 -10.90 -8.07 35.99
CA VAL A 192 -9.87 -7.32 36.73
C VAL A 192 -9.78 -7.81 38.18
N GLY A 193 -8.55 -8.05 38.64
CA GLY A 193 -8.28 -8.40 40.05
C GLY A 193 -8.68 -9.83 40.45
N LYS A 194 -9.15 -10.66 39.51
CA LYS A 194 -9.48 -12.07 39.75
C LYS A 194 -8.40 -12.97 39.14
N PRO A 195 -8.06 -14.09 39.81
CA PRO A 195 -7.17 -15.07 39.21
C PRO A 195 -7.88 -15.80 38.06
N VAL A 196 -7.14 -16.13 37.00
CA VAL A 196 -7.68 -16.77 35.79
C VAL A 196 -8.50 -18.02 36.07
N ARG A 197 -8.12 -18.81 37.08
CA ARG A 197 -8.85 -20.01 37.50
C ARG A 197 -10.27 -19.75 38.03
N GLU A 198 -10.59 -18.51 38.38
CA GLU A 198 -11.92 -18.08 38.85
C GLU A 198 -12.75 -17.39 37.74
N LEU A 199 -12.18 -17.23 36.54
CA LEU A 199 -12.86 -16.60 35.41
C LEU A 199 -13.73 -17.60 34.64
N SER A 200 -14.90 -17.16 34.20
CA SER A 200 -15.75 -17.90 33.27
C SER A 200 -15.29 -17.63 31.84
N VAL A 201 -14.40 -18.48 31.32
CA VAL A 201 -13.90 -18.38 29.94
C VAL A 201 -14.85 -19.14 29.00
N PRO A 202 -15.30 -18.53 27.88
CA PRO A 202 -16.15 -19.21 26.90
C PRO A 202 -15.55 -20.53 26.39
N GLN A 203 -16.41 -21.48 26.06
CA GLN A 203 -15.97 -22.80 25.61
C GLN A 203 -15.12 -22.71 24.34
N GLY A 204 -13.98 -23.41 24.33
CA GLY A 204 -13.03 -23.40 23.21
C GLY A 204 -12.03 -22.25 23.26
N CYS A 205 -12.18 -21.30 24.19
CA CYS A 205 -11.24 -20.20 24.36
C CYS A 205 -10.13 -20.55 25.34
N LEU A 206 -8.92 -20.05 25.08
CA LEU A 206 -7.73 -20.25 25.92
C LEU A 206 -6.91 -18.96 26.00
N PHE A 207 -6.65 -18.47 27.20
CA PHE A 207 -5.64 -17.42 27.39
C PHE A 207 -4.23 -18.01 27.31
N ILE A 208 -3.37 -17.41 26.50
CA ILE A 208 -2.04 -17.91 26.17
C ILE A 208 -0.98 -17.09 26.91
N ALA A 209 -0.99 -15.77 26.71
CA ALA A 209 0.04 -14.87 27.20
C ALA A 209 -0.56 -13.57 27.71
N LEU A 210 0.06 -13.03 28.75
CA LEU A 210 -0.20 -11.71 29.30
C LEU A 210 0.97 -10.81 28.90
N ILE A 211 0.67 -9.61 28.44
CA ILE A 211 1.63 -8.56 28.09
C ILE A 211 1.31 -7.37 28.99
N ARG A 212 2.22 -7.07 29.92
CA ARG A 212 2.13 -5.92 30.84
C ARG A 212 3.28 -4.98 30.55
N GLY A 213 2.97 -3.80 30.01
CA GLY A 213 3.97 -2.88 29.48
C GLY A 213 4.78 -3.54 28.36
N SER A 214 6.08 -3.75 28.58
CA SER A 214 7.00 -4.38 27.62
C SER A 214 7.38 -5.83 27.95
N GLN A 215 6.74 -6.43 28.96
CA GLN A 215 7.03 -7.81 29.38
C GLN A 215 5.89 -8.75 29.01
N ALA A 216 6.24 -9.89 28.43
CA ALA A 216 5.29 -10.97 28.13
C ALA A 216 5.53 -12.14 29.09
N SER A 217 4.45 -12.72 29.61
CA SER A 217 4.46 -13.90 30.47
C SER A 217 3.36 -14.88 30.05
N VAL A 218 3.56 -16.17 30.32
CA VAL A 218 2.54 -17.19 30.07
C VAL A 218 1.40 -17.03 31.07
N VAL A 219 0.16 -17.16 30.60
CA VAL A 219 -1.01 -17.14 31.48
C VAL A 219 -1.15 -18.49 32.19
N THR A 220 -1.28 -18.43 33.51
CA THR A 220 -1.53 -19.57 34.39
C THR A 220 -2.82 -19.34 35.17
N GLY A 221 -3.33 -20.37 35.86
CA GLY A 221 -4.53 -20.24 36.69
C GLY A 221 -4.43 -19.19 37.81
N ASP A 222 -3.20 -18.89 38.28
CA ASP A 222 -2.95 -17.89 39.32
C ASP A 222 -2.63 -16.50 38.76
N THR A 223 -2.57 -16.34 37.44
CA THR A 223 -2.38 -15.04 36.81
C THR A 223 -3.56 -14.14 37.14
N VAL A 224 -3.28 -12.91 37.59
CA VAL A 224 -4.30 -11.89 37.89
C VAL A 224 -4.14 -10.75 36.91
N PHE A 225 -5.22 -10.45 36.20
CA PHE A 225 -5.24 -9.38 35.21
C PHE A 225 -5.48 -8.01 35.87
N GLU A 226 -4.79 -7.00 35.34
CA GLU A 226 -4.86 -5.60 35.74
C GLU A 226 -5.32 -4.74 34.56
N VAL A 227 -5.85 -3.55 34.88
CA VAL A 227 -6.27 -2.59 33.86
C VAL A 227 -5.08 -2.17 33.00
N GLY A 228 -5.25 -2.21 31.68
CA GLY A 228 -4.21 -1.91 30.69
C GLY A 228 -3.35 -3.12 30.30
N ASP A 229 -3.58 -4.30 30.90
CA ASP A 229 -2.98 -5.53 30.43
C ASP A 229 -3.45 -5.88 29.01
N ARG A 230 -2.56 -6.46 28.20
CA ARG A 230 -2.90 -7.05 26.91
C ARG A 230 -2.83 -8.57 27.01
N ILE A 231 -3.91 -9.27 26.63
CA ILE A 231 -4.01 -10.73 26.74
C ILE A 231 -4.07 -11.33 25.34
N LEU A 232 -3.17 -12.26 25.04
CA LEU A 232 -3.24 -13.09 23.86
C LEU A 232 -4.12 -14.31 24.16
N ALA A 233 -5.13 -14.55 23.33
CA ALA A 233 -6.06 -15.67 23.48
C ALA A 233 -6.22 -16.44 22.16
N LEU A 234 -6.51 -17.74 22.28
CA LEU A 234 -6.99 -18.57 21.19
C LEU A 234 -8.50 -18.73 21.34
N ALA A 235 -9.27 -18.61 20.27
CA ALA A 235 -10.72 -18.78 20.30
C ALA A 235 -11.28 -19.28 18.96
N PRO A 236 -12.36 -20.07 18.95
CA PRO A 236 -13.18 -20.27 17.75
C PRO A 236 -13.72 -18.94 17.23
N PRO A 237 -13.83 -18.72 15.90
CA PRO A 237 -14.30 -17.46 15.32
C PRO A 237 -15.66 -16.97 15.86
N ASP A 238 -16.57 -17.89 16.16
CA ASP A 238 -17.89 -17.61 16.73
C ASP A 238 -17.85 -17.26 18.23
N ALA A 239 -16.81 -17.69 18.95
CA ALA A 239 -16.62 -17.43 20.37
C ALA A 239 -15.87 -16.11 20.66
N VAL A 240 -15.17 -15.54 19.67
CA VAL A 240 -14.44 -14.26 19.78
C VAL A 240 -15.36 -13.13 20.27
N TYR A 241 -16.59 -13.08 19.76
CA TYR A 241 -17.55 -12.05 20.16
C TYR A 241 -18.05 -12.22 21.60
N ASN A 242 -18.23 -13.46 22.06
CA ASN A 242 -18.63 -13.76 23.44
C ASN A 242 -17.50 -13.46 24.42
N LEU A 243 -16.27 -13.78 24.03
CA LEU A 243 -15.07 -13.48 24.79
C LEU A 243 -14.91 -11.97 25.05
N LYS A 244 -15.28 -11.13 24.07
CA LYS A 244 -15.39 -9.69 24.27
C LYS A 244 -16.49 -9.32 25.29
N ASN A 245 -17.72 -9.77 25.08
CA ASN A 245 -18.88 -9.30 25.85
C ASN A 245 -18.92 -9.81 27.30
N GLU A 246 -18.42 -11.02 27.55
CA GLU A 246 -18.49 -11.62 28.89
C GLU A 246 -17.35 -11.14 29.80
N LEU A 247 -16.21 -10.78 29.21
CA LEU A 247 -14.98 -10.53 29.96
C LEU A 247 -14.58 -9.05 29.99
N LEU A 248 -14.97 -8.26 28.98
CA LEU A 248 -14.61 -6.84 28.89
C LEU A 248 -15.77 -5.88 29.20
N ALA A 249 -16.97 -6.39 29.45
CA ALA A 249 -18.14 -5.62 29.89
C ALA A 249 -18.26 -5.50 31.41
#